data_AF-A0A820YUX1-F1
#
_entry.id   AF-A0A820YUX1-F1
#
_cell.length_a   1.000
_cell.length_b   1.000
_cell.length_c   1.000
_cell.angle_alpha   90.00
_cell.angle_beta   90.00
_cell.angle_gamma   90.00
#
_symmetry.space_group_name_H-M   'P 1'
#
loop_
_entity.id
_entity.type
_entity.pdbx_description
1 polymer ?
#
loop_
_entity_poly.entity_id
_entity_poly.type
_entity_poly.pdbx_seq_one_letter_code
_entity_poly.pdbx_strand_id
1 'polypeptide(L)'
;YHVYAEAKSNGYFVKTKDGSDYEGWCWPGTSMWLDYFNLDISQWYSQRFTYDNYKGSTRNLFIWNDMNEPSVFNGPEVTFPKDIVHHGGWENRDVHNLYGMLQHRASFHGLVERSHGNIRPFVLTRSFFAGSQRTAAVWTGDNAAHWSHLKVAVPMLLSLSVTGISFVGADVGG
;
A
#
# COMPACT_ATOMS: atom_id res chain seq x y z
N TYR A 1 -7.49 -4.84 -19.25
CA TYR A 1 -6.34 -4.30 -18.48
C TYR A 1 -5.37 -5.44 -18.19
N HIS A 2 -4.14 -5.39 -18.68
CA HIS A 2 -3.22 -6.55 -18.67
C HIS A 2 -2.80 -6.97 -17.26
N VAL A 3 -2.55 -6.01 -16.35
CA VAL A 3 -2.19 -6.29 -14.95
C VAL A 3 -3.28 -7.11 -14.26
N TYR A 4 -4.55 -6.72 -14.44
CA TYR A 4 -5.69 -7.48 -13.93
C TYR A 4 -5.75 -8.90 -14.53
N ALA A 5 -5.62 -9.02 -15.86
CA ALA A 5 -5.73 -10.31 -16.54
C ALA A 5 -4.66 -11.30 -16.06
N GLU A 6 -3.42 -10.84 -15.88
CA GLU A 6 -2.30 -11.64 -15.39
C GLU A 6 -2.46 -12.00 -13.91
N ALA A 7 -2.84 -11.05 -13.05
CA ALA A 7 -3.11 -11.33 -11.64
C ALA A 7 -4.28 -12.32 -11.48
N LYS A 8 -5.33 -12.19 -12.29
CA LYS A 8 -6.48 -13.11 -12.30
C LYS A 8 -6.06 -14.51 -12.73
N SER A 9 -5.32 -14.65 -13.83
CA SER A 9 -4.92 -15.97 -14.35
C SER A 9 -3.98 -16.71 -13.42
N ASN A 10 -3.18 -15.99 -12.62
CA ASN A 10 -2.29 -16.58 -11.63
C ASN A 10 -2.90 -16.68 -10.22
N GLY A 11 -4.15 -16.25 -10.03
CA GLY A 11 -4.85 -16.35 -8.75
C GLY A 11 -4.28 -15.46 -7.65
N TYR A 12 -3.76 -14.28 -8.00
CA TYR A 12 -3.02 -13.39 -7.09
C TYR A 12 -3.89 -12.50 -6.19
N PHE A 13 -5.21 -12.60 -6.31
CA PHE A 13 -6.09 -11.76 -5.50
C PHE A 13 -6.39 -12.39 -4.14
N VAL A 14 -6.61 -11.51 -3.16
CA VAL A 14 -7.17 -11.82 -1.85
C VAL A 14 -8.50 -12.57 -2.03
N LYS A 15 -8.79 -13.55 -1.16
CA LYS A 15 -9.93 -14.44 -1.32
C LYS A 15 -11.06 -14.15 -0.34
N THR A 16 -12.30 -14.39 -0.76
CA THR A 16 -13.42 -14.54 0.16
C THR A 16 -13.33 -15.86 0.92
N LYS A 17 -14.13 -16.01 1.99
CA LYS A 17 -14.18 -17.21 2.81
C LYS A 17 -14.48 -18.51 2.04
N ASP A 18 -15.22 -18.42 0.95
CA ASP A 18 -15.55 -19.55 0.06
C ASP A 18 -14.47 -19.84 -1.00
N GLY A 19 -13.37 -19.08 -1.02
CA GLY A 19 -12.23 -19.26 -1.90
C GLY A 19 -12.32 -18.53 -3.24
N SER A 20 -13.39 -17.77 -3.50
CA SER A 20 -13.47 -16.92 -4.69
C SER A 20 -12.58 -15.66 -4.56
N ASP A 21 -12.28 -14.98 -5.66
CA ASP A 21 -11.55 -13.71 -5.59
C ASP A 21 -12.43 -12.63 -4.95
N TYR A 22 -11.90 -11.90 -3.98
CA TYR A 22 -12.63 -10.79 -3.36
C TYR A 22 -12.78 -9.62 -4.33
N GLU A 23 -14.03 -9.25 -4.56
CA GLU A 23 -14.43 -8.10 -5.37
C GLU A 23 -15.08 -7.03 -4.48
N GLY A 24 -14.69 -5.77 -4.71
CA GLY A 24 -15.18 -4.60 -4.00
C GLY A 24 -15.07 -3.36 -4.86
N TRP A 25 -15.45 -2.20 -4.32
CA TRP A 25 -15.43 -0.93 -5.05
C TRP A 25 -14.33 -0.01 -4.52
N CYS A 26 -13.62 0.64 -5.43
CA CYS A 26 -12.68 1.71 -5.15
C CYS A 26 -12.72 2.72 -6.30
N TRP A 27 -11.68 3.55 -6.47
CA TRP A 27 -11.63 4.57 -7.52
C TRP A 27 -11.97 4.06 -8.94
N PRO A 28 -11.52 2.87 -9.38
CA PRO A 28 -11.86 2.36 -10.72
C PRO A 28 -13.27 1.75 -10.83
N GLY A 29 -14.09 1.82 -9.77
CA GLY A 29 -15.30 1.00 -9.63
C GLY A 29 -14.94 -0.40 -9.15
N THR A 30 -15.51 -1.42 -9.79
CA THR A 30 -15.24 -2.83 -9.49
C THR A 30 -13.74 -3.13 -9.54
N SER A 31 -13.20 -3.59 -8.41
CA SER A 31 -11.77 -3.77 -8.16
C SER A 31 -11.51 -5.06 -7.38
N MET A 32 -10.29 -5.59 -7.53
CA MET A 32 -9.76 -6.72 -6.75
C MET A 32 -8.40 -6.31 -6.19
N TRP A 33 -8.00 -6.91 -5.07
CA TRP A 33 -6.79 -6.55 -4.33
C TRP A 33 -5.77 -7.69 -4.36
N LEU A 34 -4.50 -7.36 -4.63
CA LEU A 34 -3.40 -8.32 -4.61
C LEU A 34 -3.11 -8.78 -3.19
N ASP A 35 -2.79 -10.06 -3.03
CA ASP A 35 -2.48 -10.61 -1.72
C ASP A 35 -0.97 -10.57 -1.42
N TYR A 36 -0.50 -9.44 -0.89
CA TYR A 36 0.92 -9.21 -0.60
C TYR A 36 1.51 -10.13 0.48
N PHE A 37 0.69 -10.90 1.20
CA PHE A 37 1.16 -11.92 2.15
C PHE A 37 1.84 -13.10 1.45
N ASN A 38 1.54 -13.32 0.17
CA ASN A 38 2.32 -14.24 -0.66
C ASN A 38 3.55 -13.51 -1.23
N LEU A 39 4.74 -14.06 -0.95
CA LEU A 39 6.00 -13.47 -1.40
C LEU A 39 6.13 -13.46 -2.93
N ASP A 40 5.60 -14.46 -3.63
CA ASP A 40 5.62 -14.53 -5.09
C ASP A 40 4.80 -13.38 -5.70
N ILE A 41 3.66 -13.05 -5.09
CA ILE A 41 2.79 -11.93 -5.50
C ILE A 41 3.47 -10.59 -5.21
N SER A 42 4.11 -10.46 -4.06
CA SER A 42 4.91 -9.27 -3.73
C SER A 42 6.08 -9.06 -4.70
N GLN A 43 6.77 -10.14 -5.10
CA GLN A 43 7.85 -10.08 -6.08
C GLN A 43 7.31 -9.73 -7.46
N TRP A 44 6.21 -10.35 -7.88
CA TRP A 44 5.52 -10.02 -9.12
C TRP A 44 5.11 -8.54 -9.18
N TYR A 45 4.55 -8.01 -8.10
CA TYR A 45 4.21 -6.59 -7.99
C TYR A 45 5.46 -5.70 -8.09
N SER A 46 6.56 -6.10 -7.45
CA SER A 46 7.85 -5.38 -7.53
C SER A 46 8.35 -5.29 -8.99
N GLN A 47 8.22 -6.37 -9.76
CA GLN A 47 8.62 -6.40 -11.17
C GLN A 47 7.79 -5.46 -12.06
N ARG A 48 6.57 -5.07 -11.65
CA ARG A 48 5.77 -4.07 -12.37
C ARG A 48 6.45 -2.70 -12.44
N PHE A 49 7.37 -2.39 -11.53
CA PHE A 49 8.11 -1.12 -11.52
C PHE A 49 9.34 -1.08 -12.42
N THR A 50 9.72 -2.20 -13.06
CA THR A 50 10.79 -2.21 -14.07
C THR A 50 10.42 -1.28 -15.24
N TYR A 51 11.42 -0.65 -15.88
CA TYR A 51 11.18 0.25 -17.01
C TYR A 51 10.50 -0.46 -18.20
N ASP A 52 10.69 -1.78 -18.31
CA ASP A 52 10.04 -2.57 -19.34
C ASP A 52 8.55 -2.81 -19.07
N ASN A 53 8.15 -2.99 -17.80
CA ASN A 53 6.75 -3.19 -17.45
C ASN A 53 6.01 -1.86 -17.27
N TYR A 54 6.64 -0.87 -16.63
CA TYR A 54 6.06 0.45 -16.42
C TYR A 54 6.46 1.41 -17.54
N LYS A 55 5.87 1.19 -18.72
CA LYS A 55 6.10 2.04 -19.89
C LYS A 55 5.81 3.52 -19.58
N GLY A 56 6.75 4.38 -19.93
CA GLY A 56 6.70 5.82 -19.65
C GLY A 56 7.34 6.24 -18.31
N SER A 57 7.65 5.30 -17.41
CA SER A 57 8.41 5.61 -16.21
C SER A 57 9.87 5.94 -16.52
N THR A 58 10.48 6.78 -15.67
CA THR A 58 11.88 7.20 -15.82
C THR A 58 12.62 7.03 -14.49
N ARG A 59 13.95 7.25 -14.52
CA ARG A 59 14.77 7.26 -13.29
C ARG A 59 14.35 8.30 -12.26
N ASN A 60 13.65 9.35 -12.69
CA ASN A 60 13.20 10.45 -11.83
C ASN A 60 11.74 10.29 -11.37
N LEU A 61 11.05 9.23 -11.78
CA LEU A 61 9.68 8.93 -11.34
C LEU A 61 9.71 8.06 -10.09
N PHE A 62 9.06 8.49 -9.01
CA PHE A 62 8.94 7.75 -7.74
C PHE A 62 7.48 7.39 -7.45
N ILE A 63 7.23 6.69 -6.34
CA ILE A 63 5.94 6.02 -6.10
C ILE A 63 5.23 6.57 -4.86
N TRP A 64 3.92 6.69 -4.98
CA TRP A 64 3.00 6.97 -3.89
C TRP A 64 2.03 5.80 -3.77
N ASN A 65 1.98 5.16 -2.60
CA ASN A 65 1.04 4.11 -2.27
C ASN A 65 -0.04 4.64 -1.34
N ASP A 66 -1.16 4.99 -1.93
CA ASP A 66 -2.36 5.43 -1.25
C ASP A 66 -3.41 4.29 -1.19
N MET A 67 -4.45 4.48 -0.37
CA MET A 67 -5.59 3.55 -0.24
C MET A 67 -5.21 2.15 0.24
N ASN A 68 -4.07 2.02 0.92
CA ASN A 68 -3.44 0.74 1.25
C ASN A 68 -3.75 0.20 2.65
N GLU A 69 -4.80 0.70 3.31
CA GLU A 69 -5.33 0.13 4.56
C GLU A 69 -5.72 -1.35 4.47
N PRO A 70 -6.40 -1.87 3.42
CA PRO A 70 -6.86 -1.25 2.16
C PRO A 70 -8.22 -0.56 2.25
N SER A 71 -8.38 0.52 1.50
CA SER A 71 -9.65 1.22 1.37
C SER A 71 -10.58 0.50 0.38
N VAL A 72 -11.77 0.13 0.85
CA VAL A 72 -12.83 -0.50 0.06
C VAL A 72 -14.13 0.27 0.29
N PHE A 73 -14.60 1.00 -0.72
CA PHE A 73 -15.70 1.96 -0.59
C PHE A 73 -17.03 1.35 -0.15
N ASN A 74 -17.28 0.10 -0.54
CA ASN A 74 -18.46 -0.66 -0.16
C ASN A 74 -18.17 -1.71 0.93
N GLY A 75 -16.98 -1.69 1.54
CA GLY A 75 -16.60 -2.58 2.62
C GLY A 75 -16.99 -2.06 4.00
N PRO A 76 -17.08 -2.93 5.02
CA PRO A 76 -17.31 -2.50 6.40
C PRO A 76 -16.18 -1.56 6.84
N GLU A 77 -16.54 -0.43 7.47
CA GLU A 77 -15.58 0.59 7.92
C GLU A 77 -14.65 1.10 6.78
N VAL A 78 -15.14 1.03 5.54
CA VAL A 78 -14.37 1.37 4.33
C VAL A 78 -13.14 0.48 4.13
N THR A 79 -13.20 -0.78 4.57
CA THR A 79 -12.09 -1.73 4.41
C THR A 79 -12.56 -3.17 4.16
N PHE A 80 -11.62 -4.11 4.13
CA PHE A 80 -11.90 -5.54 3.99
C PHE A 80 -12.82 -6.08 5.10
N PRO A 81 -13.80 -6.93 4.74
CA PRO A 81 -14.42 -7.85 5.69
C PRO A 81 -13.38 -8.63 6.50
N LYS A 82 -13.71 -8.95 7.74
CA LYS A 82 -12.78 -9.60 8.68
C LYS A 82 -12.46 -11.06 8.32
N ASP A 83 -13.36 -11.72 7.61
CA ASP A 83 -13.32 -13.16 7.24
C ASP A 83 -12.82 -13.40 5.81
N ILE A 84 -12.30 -12.35 5.16
CA ILE A 84 -11.45 -12.51 3.98
C ILE A 84 -10.23 -13.36 4.34
N VAL A 85 -9.80 -14.20 3.41
CA VAL A 85 -8.70 -15.14 3.57
C VAL A 85 -7.50 -14.69 2.75
N HIS A 86 -6.37 -14.54 3.45
CA HIS A 86 -5.05 -14.27 2.89
C HIS A 86 -4.23 -15.55 2.72
N HIS A 87 -3.11 -15.44 2.03
CA HIS A 87 -2.11 -16.48 1.86
C HIS A 87 -1.73 -17.10 3.22
N GLY A 88 -1.63 -18.43 3.25
CA GLY A 88 -1.41 -19.18 4.48
C GLY A 88 -2.68 -19.49 5.28
N GLY A 89 -3.86 -19.06 4.81
CA GLY A 89 -5.15 -19.34 5.46
C GLY A 89 -5.48 -18.38 6.61
N TRP A 90 -4.73 -17.28 6.74
CA TRP A 90 -4.99 -16.24 7.74
C TRP A 90 -6.22 -15.43 7.38
N GLU A 91 -7.05 -15.11 8.37
CA GLU A 91 -8.16 -14.19 8.15
C GLU A 91 -7.64 -12.74 8.17
N ASN A 92 -8.30 -11.83 7.45
CA ASN A 92 -7.93 -10.40 7.45
C ASN A 92 -7.90 -9.84 8.88
N ARG A 93 -8.74 -10.31 9.81
CA ARG A 93 -8.69 -9.91 11.23
C ARG A 93 -7.34 -10.13 11.91
N ASP A 94 -6.56 -11.11 11.45
CA ASP A 94 -5.28 -11.48 12.05
C ASP A 94 -4.15 -10.57 11.57
N VAL A 95 -4.28 -10.06 10.34
CA VAL A 95 -3.16 -9.46 9.61
C VAL A 95 -3.44 -8.07 9.04
N HIS A 96 -4.65 -7.53 9.22
CA HIS A 96 -5.14 -6.30 8.61
C HIS A 96 -4.09 -5.16 8.56
N ASN A 97 -3.54 -4.81 9.72
CA ASN A 97 -2.59 -3.69 9.85
C ASN A 97 -1.24 -3.90 9.14
N LEU A 98 -0.93 -5.13 8.70
CA LEU A 98 0.29 -5.42 7.94
C LEU A 98 0.11 -5.20 6.42
N TYR A 99 -1.13 -5.19 5.91
CA TYR A 99 -1.39 -5.17 4.48
C TYR A 99 -0.72 -3.97 3.78
N GLY A 100 -0.93 -2.77 4.32
CA GLY A 100 -0.29 -1.54 3.82
C GLY A 100 1.23 -1.59 3.87
N MET A 101 1.78 -2.21 4.93
CA MET A 101 3.23 -2.38 5.08
C MET A 101 3.83 -3.25 3.97
N LEU A 102 3.15 -4.34 3.64
CA LEU A 102 3.62 -5.28 2.63
C LEU A 102 3.55 -4.66 1.23
N GLN A 103 2.52 -3.87 0.92
CA GLN A 103 2.44 -3.16 -0.35
C GLN A 103 3.60 -2.17 -0.52
N HIS A 104 3.82 -1.27 0.44
CA HIS A 104 4.87 -0.25 0.28
C HIS A 104 6.27 -0.86 0.29
N ARG A 105 6.45 -1.99 0.98
CA ARG A 105 7.69 -2.77 0.93
C ARG A 105 7.93 -3.35 -0.47
N ALA A 106 6.90 -3.90 -1.11
CA ALA A 106 7.02 -4.42 -2.48
C ALA A 106 7.32 -3.28 -3.49
N SER A 107 6.66 -2.12 -3.37
CA SER A 107 7.00 -0.94 -4.17
C SER A 107 8.46 -0.52 -3.97
N PHE A 108 8.94 -0.45 -2.73
CA PHE A 108 10.33 -0.12 -2.43
C PHE A 108 11.30 -1.07 -3.12
N HIS A 109 11.07 -2.39 -3.02
CA HIS A 109 11.91 -3.39 -3.67
C HIS A 109 11.90 -3.26 -5.20
N GLY A 110 10.75 -3.00 -5.83
CA GLY A 110 10.68 -2.75 -7.27
C GLY A 110 11.53 -1.54 -7.72
N LEU A 111 11.57 -0.49 -6.91
CA LEU A 111 12.41 0.70 -7.17
C LEU A 111 13.91 0.42 -6.99
N VAL A 112 14.30 -0.41 -6.03
CA VAL A 112 15.68 -0.89 -5.88
C VAL A 112 16.06 -1.72 -7.11
N GLU A 113 15.23 -2.71 -7.47
CA GLU A 113 15.50 -3.67 -8.54
C GLU A 113 15.63 -2.99 -9.91
N ARG A 114 14.70 -2.10 -10.27
CA ARG A 114 14.75 -1.39 -11.57
C ARG A 114 16.01 -0.51 -11.74
N SER A 115 16.68 -0.17 -10.63
CA SER A 115 17.94 0.61 -10.64
C SER A 115 19.18 -0.26 -10.44
N HIS A 116 19.02 -1.58 -10.36
CA HIS A 116 20.06 -2.53 -9.98
C HIS A 116 20.74 -2.17 -8.66
N GLY A 117 19.96 -1.65 -7.69
CA GLY A 117 20.45 -1.24 -6.38
C GLY A 117 21.23 0.07 -6.34
N ASN A 118 21.38 0.79 -7.46
CA ASN A 118 22.20 2.00 -7.52
C ASN A 118 21.51 3.28 -7.05
N ILE A 119 20.17 3.27 -6.94
CA ILE A 119 19.38 4.45 -6.57
C ILE A 119 18.56 4.12 -5.31
N ARG A 120 18.63 5.00 -4.31
CA ARG A 120 17.77 4.91 -3.13
C ARG A 120 16.32 5.18 -3.52
N PRO A 121 15.36 4.29 -3.17
CA PRO A 121 13.96 4.52 -3.44
C PRO A 121 13.38 5.71 -2.67
N PHE A 122 12.30 6.28 -3.22
CA PHE A 122 11.35 7.09 -2.49
C PHE A 122 9.95 6.49 -2.70
N VAL A 123 9.30 6.14 -1.60
CA VAL A 123 7.91 5.68 -1.55
C VAL A 123 7.21 6.44 -0.44
N LEU A 124 6.09 7.09 -0.76
CA LEU A 124 5.18 7.66 0.23
C LEU A 124 4.04 6.65 0.49
N THR A 125 3.61 6.45 1.73
CA THR A 125 2.54 5.51 2.07
C THR A 125 1.54 6.06 3.09
N ARG A 126 0.25 5.68 2.97
CA ARG A 126 -0.80 6.12 3.90
C ARG A 126 -0.92 5.19 5.10
N SER A 127 -1.10 3.90 4.85
CA SER A 127 -1.14 2.86 5.87
C SER A 127 0.25 2.27 6.11
N PHE A 128 0.56 2.00 7.38
CA PHE A 128 1.87 1.60 7.84
C PHE A 128 1.77 0.76 9.13
N PHE A 129 2.87 0.08 9.48
CA PHE A 129 2.99 -0.67 10.71
C PHE A 129 4.41 -0.54 11.30
N ALA A 130 4.65 -1.18 12.44
CA ALA A 130 5.98 -1.25 13.03
C ALA A 130 6.99 -1.86 12.03
N GLY A 131 7.96 -1.06 11.58
CA GLY A 131 8.93 -1.45 10.57
C GLY A 131 8.82 -0.69 9.25
N SER A 132 7.74 0.06 9.01
CA SER A 132 7.54 0.85 7.79
C SER A 132 8.62 1.92 7.56
N GLN A 133 9.30 2.38 8.62
CA GLN A 133 10.42 3.33 8.52
C GLN A 133 11.58 2.86 7.64
N ARG A 134 11.68 1.55 7.37
CA ARG A 134 12.73 0.98 6.51
C ARG A 134 12.51 1.24 5.03
N THR A 135 11.27 1.53 4.61
CA THR A 135 10.88 1.44 3.19
C THR A 135 9.97 2.57 2.70
N ALA A 136 9.43 3.42 3.58
CA ALA A 136 8.54 4.48 3.15
C ALA A 136 8.61 5.73 4.05
N ALA A 137 8.31 6.88 3.45
CA ALA A 137 7.81 8.05 4.17
C ALA A 137 6.30 7.88 4.42
N VAL A 138 5.79 8.50 5.48
CA VAL A 138 4.36 8.46 5.85
C VAL A 138 3.80 9.89 5.86
N TRP A 139 2.52 10.05 5.52
CA TRP A 139 1.82 11.29 5.83
C TRP A 139 0.53 11.01 6.61
N THR A 140 0.00 12.03 7.28
CA THR A 140 -1.15 11.90 8.19
C THR A 140 -2.50 11.71 7.49
N GLY A 141 -2.53 11.46 6.18
CA GLY A 141 -3.74 11.33 5.40
C GLY A 141 -4.46 12.66 5.20
N ASP A 142 -5.71 12.54 4.78
CA ASP A 142 -6.59 13.65 4.39
C ASP A 142 -6.87 14.58 5.58
N ASN A 143 -6.13 15.69 5.67
CA ASN A 143 -6.38 16.77 6.62
C ASN A 143 -7.29 17.83 5.98
N ALA A 144 -7.41 19.00 6.59
CA ALA A 144 -8.29 20.07 6.12
C ALA A 144 -7.62 21.43 6.32
N ALA A 145 -7.95 22.39 5.44
CA ALA A 145 -7.48 23.78 5.46
C ALA A 145 -8.04 24.61 6.64
N HIS A 146 -7.80 24.15 7.86
CA HIS A 146 -8.22 24.78 9.11
C HIS A 146 -7.05 24.89 10.09
N TRP A 147 -7.01 25.98 10.86
CA TRP A 147 -5.97 26.22 11.87
C TRP A 147 -5.86 25.10 12.92
N SER A 148 -6.96 24.43 13.24
CA SER A 148 -6.97 23.27 14.12
C SER A 148 -6.17 22.09 13.56
N HIS A 149 -6.22 21.87 12.23
CA HIS A 149 -5.45 20.81 11.57
C HIS A 149 -3.96 21.16 11.49
N LEU A 150 -3.63 22.42 11.22
CA LEU A 150 -2.24 22.88 11.34
C LEU A 150 -1.69 22.63 12.75
N LYS A 151 -2.49 22.94 13.78
CA LYS A 151 -2.11 22.74 15.19
C LYS A 151 -1.95 21.26 15.54
N VAL A 152 -2.85 20.39 15.07
CA VAL A 152 -2.80 18.95 15.40
C VAL A 152 -1.73 18.18 14.62
N ALA A 153 -1.23 18.71 13.51
CA ALA A 153 -0.11 18.11 12.78
C ALA A 153 1.10 17.90 13.70
N VAL A 154 1.49 18.92 14.49
CA VAL A 154 2.67 18.83 15.37
C VAL A 154 2.65 17.61 16.31
N PRO A 155 1.63 17.41 17.17
CA PRO A 155 1.60 16.24 18.05
C PRO A 155 1.49 14.91 17.29
N MET A 156 0.84 14.85 16.12
CA MET A 156 0.78 13.63 15.29
C MET A 156 2.14 13.26 14.71
N LEU A 157 2.88 14.23 14.17
CA LEU A 157 4.23 13.98 13.62
C LEU A 157 5.21 13.56 14.72
N LEU A 158 5.11 14.18 15.90
CA LEU A 158 5.95 13.82 17.04
C LEU A 158 5.65 12.41 17.56
N SER A 159 4.38 11.99 17.66
CA SER A 159 4.03 10.65 18.14
C SER A 159 4.56 9.55 17.21
N LEU A 160 4.51 9.78 15.89
CA LEU A 160 5.08 8.88 14.89
C LEU A 160 6.62 8.88 14.95
N SER A 161 7.22 10.05 15.10
CA SER A 161 8.69 10.17 15.19
C SER A 161 9.26 9.44 16.40
N VAL A 162 8.65 9.57 17.59
CA VAL A 162 9.14 8.88 18.80
C VAL A 162 8.93 7.37 18.77
N THR A 163 8.00 6.89 17.92
CA THR A 163 7.77 5.45 17.69
C THR A 163 8.56 4.90 16.50
N GLY A 164 9.49 5.68 15.95
CA GLY A 164 10.47 5.25 14.94
C GLY A 164 10.10 5.58 13.49
N ILE A 165 8.95 6.21 13.25
CA ILE A 165 8.53 6.71 11.93
C ILE A 165 8.95 8.19 11.82
N SER A 166 10.24 8.44 11.60
CA SER A 166 10.80 9.80 11.57
C SER A 166 10.60 10.54 10.25
N PHE A 167 10.39 9.81 9.15
CA PHE A 167 10.11 10.42 7.85
C PHE A 167 8.60 10.58 7.68
N VAL A 168 8.05 11.57 8.38
CA VAL A 168 6.60 11.79 8.46
C VAL A 168 6.24 13.25 8.19
N GLY A 169 5.11 13.49 7.51
CA GLY A 169 4.59 14.83 7.22
C GLY A 169 3.06 14.92 7.29
N ALA A 170 2.54 16.14 7.13
CA ALA A 170 1.13 16.44 6.94
C ALA A 170 1.01 17.37 5.73
N ASP A 171 -0.13 17.33 5.03
CA ASP A 171 -0.30 18.14 3.82
C ASP A 171 -0.31 19.63 4.19
N VAL A 172 0.55 20.40 3.50
CA VAL A 172 0.73 21.84 3.72
C VAL A 172 -0.37 22.60 2.99
N GLY A 173 -1.10 23.44 3.72
CA GLY A 173 -2.30 24.12 3.23
C GLY A 173 -3.58 23.48 3.76
N GLY A 174 -3.50 22.18 4.04
CA GLY A 174 -4.64 21.37 4.45
C GLY A 174 -5.63 21.12 3.31
#